data_AF-A0A2K3KFG3-F1
#
_entry.id   AF-A0A2K3KFG3-F1
#
_cell.length_a   1.000
_cell.length_b   1.000
_cell.length_c   1.000
_cell.angle_alpha   90.00
_cell.angle_beta   90.00
_cell.angle_gamma   90.00
#
_symmetry.space_group_name_H-M   'P 1'
#
loop_
_entity.id
_entity.type
_entity.pdbx_description
1 polymer ?
#
loop_
_entity_poly.entity_id
_entity_poly.type
_entity_poly.pdbx_seq_one_letter_code
_entity_poly.pdbx_strand_id
1 'polypeptide(L)' 'MDATEKDIKEFFSFSGDIQYVEMQRETDSTKTAYVTFKNTQGADTAVLLT' A
#
# COMPACT_ATOMS: atom_id res chain seq x y z
N MET A 1 14.05 -2.88 10.13
CA MET A 1 13.95 -3.28 8.72
C MET A 1 12.90 -2.39 8.10
N ASP A 2 13.20 -1.77 6.96
CA ASP A 2 12.25 -0.89 6.28
C ASP A 2 11.27 -1.72 5.44
N ALA A 3 9.98 -1.33 5.42
CA ALA A 3 9.03 -1.89 4.48
C ALA A 3 9.44 -1.56 3.04
N THR A 4 9.34 -2.55 2.16
CA THR A 4 9.60 -2.45 0.73
C THR A 4 8.30 -2.38 -0.05
N GLU A 5 8.37 -1.95 -1.31
CA GLU A 5 7.20 -1.93 -2.20
C GLU A 5 6.56 -3.31 -2.32
N LYS A 6 7.38 -4.38 -2.28
CA LYS A 6 6.92 -5.76 -2.29
C LYS A 6 6.10 -6.08 -1.05
N ASP A 7 6.56 -5.69 0.13
CA ASP A 7 5.84 -5.94 1.39
C ASP A 7 4.45 -5.27 1.38
N ILE A 8 4.38 -4.03 0.87
CA ILE A 8 3.10 -3.31 0.71
C ILE A 8 2.19 -4.01 -0.29
N LYS A 9 2.74 -4.46 -1.44
CA LYS A 9 1.95 -5.18 -2.45
C LYS A 9 1.41 -6.50 -1.92
N GLU A 10 2.23 -7.29 -1.24
CA GLU A 10 1.82 -8.57 -0.67
C GLU A 10 0.75 -8.38 0.40
N PHE A 11 0.92 -7.40 1.30
CA PHE A 11 -0.07 -7.08 2.32
C PHE A 11 -1.43 -6.68 1.74
N PHE A 12 -1.45 -5.76 0.77
CA PHE A 12 -2.69 -5.25 0.18
C PHE A 12 -3.25 -6.08 -0.98
N SER A 13 -2.55 -7.13 -1.41
CA SER A 13 -3.02 -8.02 -2.49
C SER A 13 -4.37 -8.67 -2.20
N PHE A 14 -4.70 -8.89 -0.93
CA PHE A 14 -6.00 -9.42 -0.52
C PHE A 14 -7.14 -8.41 -0.74
N SER A 15 -6.83 -7.11 -0.66
CA SER A 15 -7.84 -6.05 -0.83
C SER A 15 -8.24 -5.91 -2.30
N GLY A 16 -7.31 -6.13 -3.23
CA GLY A 16 -7.59 -6.14 -4.66
C GLY A 16 -6.35 -5.90 -5.52
N ASP A 17 -6.55 -5.82 -6.84
CA ASP A 17 -5.46 -5.57 -7.78
C ASP A 17 -4.88 -4.17 -7.61
N ILE A 18 -3.60 -4.11 -7.26
CA ILE A 18 -2.86 -2.86 -7.11
C ILE A 18 -2.42 -2.38 -8.50
N GLN A 19 -2.76 -1.13 -8.82
CA GLN A 19 -2.33 -0.45 -10.04
C GLN A 19 -0.94 0.16 -9.85
N TYR A 20 -0.69 0.78 -8.70
CA TYR A 20 0.54 1.51 -8.43
C TYR A 20 0.78 1.64 -6.91
N VAL A 21 2.06 1.62 -6.51
CA VAL A 21 2.50 1.94 -5.16
C VAL A 21 3.56 3.02 -5.26
N GLU A 22 3.34 4.13 -4.57
CA GLU A 22 4.33 5.19 -4.42
C GLU A 22 4.93 5.12 -3.02
N MET A 23 6.25 5.07 -2.91
CA MET A 23 6.94 5.12 -1.62
C MET A 23 7.66 6.44 -1.45
N GLN A 24 7.27 7.21 -0.44
CA GLN A 24 7.89 8.46 -0.06
C GLN A 24 8.62 8.30 1.28
N ARG A 25 9.84 8.84 1.35
CA ARG A 25 10.59 8.93 2.61
C ARG A 25 10.35 10.31 3.18
N GLU A 26 9.72 10.39 4.35
CA GLU A 26 9.43 11.68 5.01
C GLU A 26 10.57 12.11 5.92
N THR A 27 11.18 11.17 6.64
CA THR A 27 12.35 11.42 7.51
C THR A 27 13.34 10.26 7.44
N ASP A 28 14.42 10.32 8.22
CA ASP A 28 15.37 9.22 8.34
C ASP A 28 14.76 7.92 8.88
N SER A 29 13.62 8.01 9.57
CA SER A 29 12.96 6.85 10.20
C SER A 29 11.53 6.61 9.72
N THR A 30 10.92 7.52 8.96
CA THR A 30 9.53 7.40 8.52
C THR A 30 9.39 7.32 7.00
N LYS A 31 8.48 6.46 6.56
CA LYS A 31 8.09 6.31 5.16
C LYS A 31 6.57 6.28 5.05
N THR A 32 6.06 6.91 4.02
CA THR A 32 4.65 6.93 3.66
C THR A 32 4.50 6.22 2.32
N ALA A 33 3.52 5.32 2.23
CA ALA A 33 3.22 4.60 1.00
C ALA A 33 1.80 4.93 0.54
N TYR A 34 1.65 5.34 -0.73
CA TYR A 34 0.35 5.55 -1.36
C TYR A 34 0.04 4.36 -2.26
N VAL A 35 -1.06 3.65 -1.98
CA VAL A 35 -1.49 2.49 -2.75
C VAL A 35 -2.69 2.88 -3.62
N THR A 36 -2.54 2.72 -4.93
CA THR A 36 -3.62 2.92 -5.89
C THR A 36 -4.12 1.58 -6.37
N PHE A 37 -5.40 1.28 -6.14
CA PHE A 37 -6.06 0.07 -6.65
C PHE A 37 -6.64 0.31 -8.04
N LYS A 38 -6.73 -0.75 -8.86
CA LYS A 38 -7.38 -0.69 -10.18
C LYS A 38 -8.89 -0.47 -10.07
N ASN A 39 -9.50 -0.90 -8.98
CA ASN A 39 -10.92 -0.77 -8.70
C ASN A 39 -11.10 -0.15 -7.31
N THR A 40 -12.08 0.75 -7.17
CA THR A 40 -12.39 1.45 -5.92
C THR A 40 -12.74 0.49 -4.77
N GLN A 41 -13.34 -0.66 -5.08
CA GLN A 41 -13.63 -1.71 -4.08
C GLN A 41 -12.37 -2.19 -3.34
N GLY A 42 -11.21 -2.14 -4.00
CA GLY A 42 -9.94 -2.51 -3.36
C GLY A 42 -9.55 -1.54 -2.26
N ALA A 43 -9.79 -0.25 -2.45
CA ALA A 43 -9.56 0.76 -1.42
C ALA A 43 -10.56 0.62 -0.27
N ASP A 44 -11.83 0.38 -0.56
CA ASP A 44 -12.87 0.15 0.47
C ASP A 44 -12.52 -1.04 1.36
N THR A 45 -12.03 -2.13 0.75
CA THR A 45 -11.60 -3.33 1.48
C THR A 45 -10.32 -3.08 2.29
N ALA A 46 -9.36 -2.34 1.73
CA ALA A 46 -8.10 -2.03 2.39
C ALA A 46 -8.28 -1.23 3.69
N VAL A 47 -9.28 -0.34 3.74
CA VAL A 47 -9.62 0.45 4.95
C VAL A 47 -10.06 -0.45 6.11
N LEU A 48 -10.58 -1.65 5.83
CA LEU A 48 -11.05 -2.58 6.87
C LEU A 48 -9.91 -3.38 7.53
N LEU A 49 -8.67 -3.27 7.04
CA LEU A 49 -7.52 -4.04 7.52
C LEU A 49 -6.76 -3.37 8.68
N THR A 50 -7.42 -2.50 9.48
CA THR A 50 -6.79 -1.69 10.55
C THR A 50 -6.24 -2.51 11.71
#